data_AF-A0A523YKQ0-F1
#
_entry.id   AF-A0A523YKQ0-F1
#
_cell.length_a   1.000
_cell.length_b   1.000
_cell.length_c   1.000
_cell.angle_alpha   90.00
_cell.angle_beta   90.00
_cell.angle_gamma   90.00
#
_symmetry.space_group_name_H-M   'P 1'
#
loop_
_entity.id
_entity.type
_entity.pdbx_description
1 polymer ?
#
loop_
_entity_poly.entity_id
_entity_poly.type
_entity_poly.pdbx_seq_one_letter_code
_entity_poly.pdbx_strand_id
1 'polypeptide(L)'
;MLPITFRRILHSFKSNHPAFWEGYVDQMVKTPKTVTVSLQPRPRSPYQLLEMMKAVQPFDGVAWWEKDENGNPRNQIAVGNAIAANEAFNLIPKKEQIMQFRTYLTMNPPTLGFAYIDDEDCLRITDSGREVTKPEGLQTLFMRQLLKWQYPSCHHGGSGGKGPSNYPLRDIWKIHPFLCALRLCLELEYLSKEEVAAFIVPMRRDDEVENAIETIRDVRTRLEELRGAPRRALWHSTHLEAMRTAYREEIARGRYKKRQSGTNTVEEMLETKLRNSNDYADTMIRYFKFTGLFKTSSRTRRIVIDPLQEWKVKEILEDRALFRFNGNIDSREDYYRWFGNPSIPRLPWEDEIGYLSEILFNLHRSGSILEGGIEV
;
A
#
# COMPACT_ATOMS: atom_id res chain seq x y z
N MET A 1 21.65 -28.73 -7.80
CA MET A 1 22.85 -28.16 -8.46
C MET A 1 22.88 -28.66 -9.89
N LEU A 2 22.83 -27.79 -10.91
CA LEU A 2 22.96 -28.22 -12.30
C LEU A 2 24.43 -28.55 -12.62
N PRO A 3 24.74 -29.60 -13.41
CA PRO A 3 26.11 -29.99 -13.74
C PRO A 3 26.90 -28.87 -14.43
N ILE A 4 28.21 -28.80 -14.17
CA ILE A 4 29.16 -27.79 -14.70
C ILE A 4 29.13 -27.73 -16.24
N THR A 5 28.90 -28.87 -16.90
CA THR A 5 28.73 -29.00 -18.36
C THR A 5 27.55 -28.19 -18.88
N PHE A 6 26.44 -28.16 -18.14
CA PHE A 6 25.24 -27.41 -18.53
C PHE A 6 25.45 -25.90 -18.43
N ARG A 7 26.22 -25.43 -17.43
CA ARG A 7 26.58 -24.00 -17.30
C ARG A 7 27.44 -23.50 -18.47
N ARG A 8 28.40 -24.30 -18.93
CA ARG A 8 29.25 -23.97 -20.09
C ARG A 8 28.45 -23.92 -21.40
N ILE A 9 27.53 -24.87 -21.59
CA ILE A 9 26.64 -24.89 -22.76
C ILE A 9 25.71 -23.67 -22.73
N LEU A 10 25.11 -23.33 -21.58
CA LEU A 10 24.28 -22.13 -21.43
C LEU A 10 25.05 -20.83 -21.68
N HIS A 11 26.30 -20.74 -21.21
CA HIS A 11 27.13 -19.55 -21.43
C HIS A 11 27.47 -19.40 -22.92
N SER A 12 27.90 -20.49 -23.57
CA SER A 12 28.20 -20.49 -25.02
C SER A 12 26.95 -20.16 -25.85
N PHE A 13 25.80 -20.73 -25.50
CA PHE A 13 24.53 -20.47 -26.17
C PHE A 13 24.02 -19.03 -25.95
N LYS A 14 24.32 -18.43 -24.80
CA LYS A 14 24.06 -17.01 -24.51
C LYS A 14 24.87 -16.07 -25.36
N SER A 15 26.17 -16.35 -25.49
CA SER A 15 27.07 -15.54 -26.31
C SER A 15 26.72 -15.59 -27.80
N ASN A 16 26.23 -16.74 -28.29
CA ASN A 16 25.97 -16.96 -29.71
C ASN A 16 24.56 -16.54 -30.19
N HIS A 17 23.62 -16.31 -29.27
CA HIS A 17 22.24 -15.94 -29.62
C HIS A 17 21.72 -14.75 -28.79
N PRO A 18 22.39 -13.58 -28.82
CA PRO A 18 22.02 -12.42 -28.00
C PRO A 18 20.57 -11.96 -28.27
N ALA A 19 20.10 -11.97 -29.51
CA ALA A 19 18.72 -11.60 -29.87
C ALA A 19 17.67 -12.61 -29.36
N PHE A 20 18.00 -13.91 -29.30
CA PHE A 20 17.15 -14.91 -28.66
C PHE A 20 17.06 -14.62 -27.17
N TRP A 21 18.16 -14.26 -26.51
CA TRP A 21 18.15 -13.93 -25.09
C TRP A 21 17.55 -12.57 -24.77
N GLU A 22 17.66 -11.56 -25.63
CA GLU A 22 16.89 -10.31 -25.50
C GLU A 22 15.39 -10.59 -25.59
N GLY A 23 14.94 -11.34 -26.61
CA GLY A 23 13.53 -11.74 -26.73
C GLY A 23 13.06 -12.72 -25.64
N TYR A 24 13.94 -13.59 -25.16
CA TYR A 24 13.65 -14.57 -24.10
C TYR A 24 13.69 -13.93 -22.70
N VAL A 25 14.54 -12.92 -22.47
CA VAL A 25 14.53 -12.09 -21.27
C VAL A 25 13.29 -11.20 -21.27
N ASP A 26 12.90 -10.63 -22.41
CA ASP A 26 11.66 -9.85 -22.54
C ASP A 26 10.40 -10.72 -22.33
N GLN A 27 10.46 -12.01 -22.73
CA GLN A 27 9.44 -13.02 -22.41
C GLN A 27 9.52 -13.60 -20.98
N MET A 28 10.71 -13.63 -20.36
CA MET A 28 10.94 -14.14 -19.00
C MET A 28 10.82 -13.08 -17.91
N VAL A 29 10.81 -11.78 -18.26
CA VAL A 29 10.36 -10.71 -17.37
C VAL A 29 8.87 -10.91 -17.17
N LYS A 30 8.54 -11.82 -16.25
CA LYS A 30 7.20 -12.01 -15.68
C LYS A 30 6.63 -10.63 -15.43
N THR A 31 5.43 -10.41 -15.95
CA THR A 31 4.64 -9.18 -15.90
C THR A 31 5.01 -8.31 -14.71
N PRO A 32 5.42 -7.06 -14.92
CA PRO A 32 5.65 -6.17 -13.79
C PRO A 32 4.32 -5.98 -13.05
N LYS A 33 4.28 -6.37 -11.78
CA LYS A 33 3.02 -6.48 -11.03
C LYS A 33 2.53 -5.15 -10.45
N THR A 34 3.40 -4.16 -10.32
CA THR A 34 3.13 -2.95 -9.55
C THR A 34 3.08 -1.73 -10.48
N VAL A 35 1.88 -1.36 -10.90
CA VAL A 35 1.63 -0.20 -11.78
C VAL A 35 0.92 0.94 -11.03
N THR A 36 0.34 0.60 -9.88
CA THR A 36 -0.44 1.47 -8.99
C THR A 36 -0.05 1.18 -7.55
N VAL A 37 -0.11 2.17 -6.67
CA VAL A 37 0.05 1.95 -5.23
C VAL A 37 -1.16 1.18 -4.70
N SER A 38 -0.99 0.32 -3.71
CA SER A 38 -2.12 -0.46 -3.18
C SER A 38 -1.93 -0.89 -1.74
N LEU A 39 -3.03 -0.82 -0.98
CA LEU A 39 -3.25 -1.68 0.18
C LEU A 39 -4.33 -2.67 -0.21
N GLN A 40 -4.03 -3.95 -0.06
CA GLN A 40 -4.92 -5.01 -0.48
C GLN A 40 -6.12 -5.10 0.46
N PRO A 41 -7.32 -5.43 -0.02
CA PRO A 41 -8.55 -5.39 0.77
C PRO A 41 -8.63 -6.46 1.85
N ARG A 42 -7.56 -7.24 2.08
CA ARG A 42 -7.46 -8.25 3.13
C ARG A 42 -6.02 -8.28 3.68
N PRO A 43 -5.81 -7.94 4.96
CA PRO A 43 -6.79 -7.41 5.92
C PRO A 43 -7.33 -6.01 5.53
N ARG A 44 -8.66 -5.84 5.52
CA ARG A 44 -9.32 -4.61 5.06
C ARG A 44 -9.19 -3.46 6.04
N SER A 45 -9.07 -3.78 7.33
CA SER A 45 -8.93 -2.79 8.40
C SER A 45 -7.65 -3.01 9.21
N PRO A 46 -7.15 -1.96 9.87
CA PRO A 46 -6.05 -2.06 10.83
C PRO A 46 -6.31 -3.07 11.95
N TYR A 47 -7.55 -3.18 12.43
CA TYR A 47 -7.93 -4.19 13.43
C TYR A 47 -7.76 -5.62 12.90
N GLN A 48 -8.21 -5.89 11.67
CA GLN A 48 -7.99 -7.20 11.06
C GLN A 48 -6.50 -7.50 10.86
N LEU A 49 -5.70 -6.49 10.53
CA LEU A 49 -4.25 -6.65 10.45
C LEU A 49 -3.64 -6.97 11.81
N LEU A 50 -4.04 -6.25 12.86
CA LEU A 50 -3.60 -6.49 14.23
C LEU A 50 -3.89 -7.93 14.69
N GLU A 51 -5.12 -8.39 14.49
CA GLU A 51 -5.53 -9.76 14.82
C GLU A 51 -4.78 -10.81 13.98
N MET A 52 -4.54 -10.52 12.70
CA MET A 52 -3.67 -11.36 11.87
C MET A 52 -2.25 -11.44 12.43
N MET A 53 -1.68 -10.31 12.83
CA MET A 53 -0.32 -10.24 13.37
C MET A 53 -0.20 -11.02 14.68
N LYS A 54 -1.20 -10.96 15.57
CA LYS A 54 -1.28 -11.82 16.76
C LYS A 54 -1.23 -13.31 16.39
N ALA A 55 -1.99 -13.71 15.37
CA ALA A 55 -2.03 -15.11 14.95
C ALA A 55 -0.72 -15.59 14.31
N VAL A 56 0.05 -14.72 13.66
CA VAL A 56 1.28 -15.11 12.94
C VAL A 56 2.58 -14.92 13.71
N GLN A 57 2.58 -14.16 14.81
CA GLN A 57 3.78 -13.94 15.64
C GLN A 57 4.53 -15.22 16.06
N PRO A 58 3.85 -16.32 16.47
CA PRO A 58 4.53 -17.56 16.85
C PRO A 58 5.31 -18.25 15.72
N PHE A 59 5.12 -17.81 14.47
CA PHE A 59 5.79 -18.36 13.28
C PHE A 59 7.03 -17.54 12.87
N ASP A 60 7.49 -16.61 13.70
CA ASP A 60 8.75 -15.90 13.44
C ASP A 60 9.93 -16.88 13.33
N GLY A 61 10.74 -16.72 12.29
CA GLY A 61 11.90 -17.55 11.98
C GLY A 61 11.62 -18.88 11.27
N VAL A 62 10.37 -19.23 10.97
CA VAL A 62 10.08 -20.49 10.25
C VAL A 62 10.51 -20.40 8.79
N ALA A 63 11.06 -21.49 8.26
CA ALA A 63 11.41 -21.62 6.85
C ALA A 63 10.14 -21.56 5.97
N TRP A 64 9.94 -20.46 5.27
CA TRP A 64 8.67 -20.15 4.59
C TRP A 64 8.35 -21.16 3.50
N TRP A 65 9.34 -21.67 2.76
CA TRP A 65 9.12 -22.64 1.67
C TRP A 65 9.30 -24.11 2.08
N GLU A 66 9.42 -24.41 3.37
CA GLU A 66 9.53 -25.80 3.86
C GLU A 66 8.33 -26.64 3.38
N LYS A 67 8.63 -27.85 2.91
CA LYS A 67 7.63 -28.81 2.44
C LYS A 67 7.57 -30.02 3.36
N ASP A 68 6.38 -30.58 3.53
CA ASP A 68 6.19 -31.87 4.17
C ASP A 68 6.64 -33.05 3.28
N GLU A 69 6.54 -34.27 3.80
CA GLU A 69 6.85 -35.52 3.08
C GLU A 69 6.05 -35.71 1.78
N ASN A 70 4.89 -35.07 1.66
CA ASN A 70 4.00 -35.11 0.51
C ASN A 70 4.23 -33.93 -0.46
N GLY A 71 5.20 -33.05 -0.17
CA GLY A 71 5.54 -31.89 -0.99
C GLY A 71 4.63 -30.66 -0.78
N ASN A 72 3.76 -30.66 0.23
CA ASN A 72 2.89 -29.52 0.55
C ASN A 72 3.66 -28.46 1.35
N PRO A 73 3.38 -27.15 1.17
CA PRO A 73 4.09 -26.07 1.87
C PRO A 73 3.68 -26.00 3.35
N ARG A 74 4.36 -26.78 4.19
CA ARG A 74 4.04 -27.04 5.60
C ARG A 74 3.81 -25.77 6.41
N ASN A 75 4.81 -24.88 6.47
CA ASN A 75 4.76 -23.69 7.33
C ASN A 75 3.74 -22.67 6.82
N GLN A 76 3.53 -22.59 5.51
CA GLN A 76 2.54 -21.67 4.92
C GLN A 76 1.11 -22.14 5.19
N ILE A 77 0.88 -23.46 5.18
CA ILE A 77 -0.40 -24.04 5.57
C ILE A 77 -0.66 -23.78 7.06
N ALA A 78 0.35 -23.97 7.91
CA ALA A 78 0.21 -23.70 9.34
C ALA A 78 -0.14 -22.24 9.63
N VAL A 79 0.54 -21.29 8.98
CA VAL A 79 0.22 -19.87 9.06
C VAL A 79 -1.17 -19.56 8.50
N GLY A 80 -1.52 -20.13 7.34
CA GLY A 80 -2.84 -19.96 6.74
C GLY A 80 -3.96 -20.44 7.67
N ASN A 81 -3.75 -21.56 8.37
CA ASN A 81 -4.68 -22.08 9.37
C ASN A 81 -4.80 -21.17 10.58
N ALA A 82 -3.69 -20.63 11.09
CA ALA A 82 -3.69 -19.71 12.23
C ALA A 82 -4.48 -18.43 11.92
N ILE A 83 -4.27 -17.84 10.74
CA ILE A 83 -5.03 -16.66 10.30
C ILE A 83 -6.51 -17.01 10.14
N ALA A 84 -6.80 -18.16 9.54
CA ALA A 84 -8.16 -18.60 9.25
C ALA A 84 -8.99 -18.93 10.50
N ALA A 85 -8.33 -19.37 11.57
CA ALA A 85 -8.97 -19.63 12.87
C ALA A 85 -9.27 -18.35 13.66
N ASN A 86 -8.72 -17.20 13.26
CA ASN A 86 -8.96 -15.94 13.95
C ASN A 86 -10.35 -15.36 13.59
N GLU A 87 -11.16 -15.11 14.61
CA GLU A 87 -12.55 -14.64 14.49
C GLU A 87 -12.67 -13.29 13.74
N ALA A 88 -11.64 -12.44 13.75
CA ALA A 88 -11.65 -11.15 13.07
C ALA A 88 -11.75 -11.24 11.54
N PHE A 89 -11.42 -12.41 10.98
CA PHE A 89 -11.57 -12.66 9.55
C PHE A 89 -12.99 -13.10 9.18
N ASN A 90 -13.83 -13.50 10.14
CA ASN A 90 -15.25 -13.83 9.98
C ASN A 90 -15.53 -14.76 8.79
N LEU A 91 -14.66 -15.74 8.58
CA LEU A 91 -14.74 -16.71 7.49
C LEU A 91 -14.72 -18.10 8.10
N ILE A 92 -15.60 -18.99 7.62
CA ILE A 92 -15.44 -20.44 7.82
C ILE A 92 -14.47 -20.89 6.71
N PRO A 93 -13.19 -21.16 7.01
CA PRO A 93 -12.23 -21.48 5.97
C PRO A 93 -12.59 -22.82 5.34
N LYS A 94 -12.93 -22.83 4.05
CA LYS A 94 -12.89 -24.06 3.26
C LYS A 94 -11.44 -24.49 3.11
N LYS A 95 -11.16 -25.80 3.05
CA LYS A 95 -9.79 -26.36 2.89
C LYS A 95 -9.03 -25.73 1.69
N GLU A 96 -9.75 -25.36 0.63
CA GLU A 96 -9.23 -24.69 -0.57
C GLU A 96 -8.77 -23.24 -0.34
N GLN A 97 -9.19 -22.60 0.75
CA GLN A 97 -8.93 -21.19 1.06
C GLN A 97 -7.68 -20.98 1.93
N ILE A 98 -7.11 -22.02 2.53
CA ILE A 98 -5.90 -21.93 3.38
C ILE A 98 -4.75 -21.25 2.62
N MET A 99 -4.59 -21.59 1.33
CA MET A 99 -3.59 -20.97 0.46
C MET A 99 -3.88 -19.48 0.17
N GLN A 100 -5.13 -19.05 0.29
CA GLN A 100 -5.50 -17.63 0.19
C GLN A 100 -5.14 -16.89 1.47
N PHE A 101 -5.37 -17.50 2.64
CA PHE A 101 -5.02 -16.90 3.94
C PHE A 101 -3.52 -16.64 4.11
N ARG A 102 -2.65 -17.58 3.71
CA ARG A 102 -1.19 -17.31 3.70
C ARG A 102 -0.82 -16.13 2.81
N THR A 103 -1.61 -15.86 1.76
CA THR A 103 -1.31 -14.78 0.81
C THR A 103 -1.52 -13.43 1.49
N TYR A 104 -2.49 -13.31 2.41
CA TYR A 104 -2.73 -12.06 3.15
C TYR A 104 -1.49 -11.64 3.96
N LEU A 105 -0.77 -12.59 4.55
CA LEU A 105 0.49 -12.31 5.24
C LEU A 105 1.54 -11.71 4.30
N THR A 106 1.58 -12.15 3.05
CA THR A 106 2.52 -11.66 2.03
C THR A 106 2.03 -10.43 1.26
N MET A 107 0.91 -9.82 1.68
CA MET A 107 0.34 -8.61 1.09
C MET A 107 0.60 -7.38 1.97
N ASN A 108 -0.36 -7.00 2.83
CA ASN A 108 -0.28 -5.76 3.60
C ASN A 108 0.85 -5.75 4.66
N PRO A 109 1.15 -6.85 5.38
CA PRO A 109 2.23 -6.84 6.38
C PRO A 109 3.59 -6.42 5.82
N PRO A 110 4.11 -6.97 4.71
CA PRO A 110 5.36 -6.47 4.13
C PRO A 110 5.23 -5.09 3.50
N THR A 111 4.06 -4.74 2.93
CA THR A 111 3.81 -3.39 2.40
C THR A 111 3.85 -2.30 3.48
N LEU A 112 3.47 -2.64 4.71
CA LEU A 112 3.41 -1.73 5.86
C LEU A 112 4.52 -1.99 6.89
N GLY A 113 5.50 -2.83 6.57
CA GLY A 113 6.68 -2.99 7.42
C GLY A 113 6.46 -3.82 8.69
N PHE A 114 5.43 -4.65 8.76
CA PHE A 114 5.13 -5.47 9.95
C PHE A 114 5.78 -6.86 9.89
N ALA A 115 5.87 -7.48 8.72
CA ALA A 115 6.51 -8.77 8.53
C ALA A 115 7.05 -8.89 7.10
N TYR A 116 8.03 -9.77 6.87
CA TYR A 116 8.58 -10.03 5.55
C TYR A 116 9.16 -11.44 5.45
N ILE A 117 9.50 -11.88 4.25
CA ILE A 117 10.30 -13.10 4.04
C ILE A 117 11.72 -12.65 3.77
N ASP A 118 12.68 -13.06 4.59
CA ASP A 118 14.08 -12.66 4.46
C ASP A 118 14.79 -13.32 3.27
N ASP A 119 16.08 -13.06 3.12
CA ASP A 119 16.89 -13.64 2.05
C ASP A 119 17.29 -15.11 2.31
N GLU A 120 17.07 -15.61 3.53
CA GLU A 120 17.19 -17.02 3.92
C GLU A 120 15.86 -17.78 3.77
N ASP A 121 14.88 -17.16 3.11
CA ASP A 121 13.53 -17.69 2.93
C ASP A 121 12.78 -17.98 4.24
N CYS A 122 13.11 -17.28 5.33
CA CYS A 122 12.41 -17.37 6.61
C CYS A 122 11.37 -16.26 6.76
N LEU A 123 10.23 -16.58 7.38
CA LEU A 123 9.30 -15.54 7.83
C LEU A 123 9.94 -14.74 8.96
N ARG A 124 9.93 -13.42 8.84
CA ARG A 124 10.39 -12.50 9.89
C ARG A 124 9.26 -11.58 10.32
N ILE A 125 9.06 -11.49 11.63
CA ILE A 125 8.23 -10.46 12.25
C ILE A 125 9.14 -9.31 12.66
N THR A 126 8.80 -8.10 12.25
CA THR A 126 9.58 -6.90 12.61
C THR A 126 9.26 -6.44 14.03
N ASP A 127 10.03 -5.47 14.54
CA ASP A 127 9.72 -4.84 15.84
C ASP A 127 8.34 -4.17 15.83
N SER A 128 7.99 -3.47 14.75
CA SER A 128 6.64 -2.91 14.56
C SER A 128 5.57 -4.00 14.51
N GLY A 129 5.87 -5.15 13.89
CA GLY A 129 4.97 -6.31 13.84
C GLY A 129 4.78 -7.01 15.19
N ARG A 130 5.76 -6.87 16.09
CA ARG A 130 5.66 -7.28 17.49
C ARG A 130 4.86 -6.27 18.32
N GLU A 131 5.04 -4.98 18.06
CA GLU A 131 4.35 -3.92 18.81
C GLU A 131 2.88 -3.76 18.43
N VAL A 132 2.49 -4.07 17.20
CA VAL A 132 1.09 -3.94 16.75
C VAL A 132 0.12 -4.82 17.55
N THR A 133 0.60 -5.75 18.37
CA THR A 133 -0.25 -6.58 19.23
C THR A 133 -0.45 -6.00 20.62
N LYS A 134 0.24 -4.90 20.95
CA LYS A 134 0.08 -4.13 22.19
C LYS A 134 -1.01 -3.06 21.97
N PRO A 135 -1.96 -2.88 22.90
CA PRO A 135 -3.05 -1.92 22.73
C PRO A 135 -2.58 -0.46 22.78
N GLU A 136 -1.49 -0.16 23.48
CA GLU A 136 -0.98 1.20 23.66
C GLU A 136 -0.31 1.73 22.39
N GLY A 137 -0.57 2.98 22.04
CA GLY A 137 0.18 3.68 20.99
C GLY A 137 -0.07 3.21 19.55
N LEU A 138 -1.09 2.38 19.30
CA LEU A 138 -1.39 1.83 17.97
C LEU A 138 -1.56 2.91 16.88
N GLN A 139 -2.20 4.03 17.20
CA GLN A 139 -2.36 5.13 16.24
C GLN A 139 -0.99 5.68 15.79
N THR A 140 -0.09 5.92 16.74
CA THR A 140 1.28 6.38 16.50
C THR A 140 2.09 5.35 15.72
N LEU A 141 1.98 4.06 16.07
CA LEU A 141 2.65 2.99 15.35
C LEU A 141 2.22 2.95 13.88
N PHE A 142 0.91 2.93 13.60
CA PHE A 142 0.39 2.94 12.24
C PHE A 142 0.74 4.22 11.48
N MET A 143 0.73 5.36 12.15
CA MET A 143 1.16 6.63 11.58
C MET A 143 2.61 6.55 11.11
N ARG A 144 3.55 6.09 11.95
CA ARG A 144 4.97 5.91 11.56
C ARG A 144 5.13 4.96 10.38
N GLN A 145 4.42 3.83 10.37
CA GLN A 145 4.48 2.87 9.27
C GLN A 145 3.93 3.44 7.96
N LEU A 146 2.81 4.19 8.02
CA LEU A 146 2.23 4.83 6.84
C LEU A 146 3.06 6.01 6.33
N LEU A 147 3.74 6.74 7.21
CA LEU A 147 4.68 7.81 6.84
C LEU A 147 5.91 7.26 6.09
N LYS A 148 6.37 6.06 6.45
CA LYS A 148 7.46 5.35 5.75
C LYS A 148 6.98 4.56 4.52
N TRP A 149 5.68 4.38 4.34
CA TRP A 149 5.14 3.58 3.25
C TRP A 149 5.43 4.27 1.91
N GLN A 150 6.28 3.65 1.10
CA GLN A 150 6.80 4.23 -0.13
C GLN A 150 6.83 3.25 -1.31
N TYR A 151 6.90 3.82 -2.52
CA TYR A 151 7.22 3.09 -3.75
C TYR A 151 8.35 3.81 -4.53
N PRO A 152 9.37 3.08 -5.00
CA PRO A 152 9.59 1.65 -4.80
C PRO A 152 9.92 1.30 -3.34
N SER A 153 9.72 0.03 -2.99
CA SER A 153 10.21 -0.59 -1.75
C SER A 153 10.80 -1.95 -2.06
N CYS A 154 11.51 -2.56 -1.10
CA CYS A 154 12.11 -3.89 -1.28
C CYS A 154 11.07 -5.01 -1.52
N HIS A 155 9.80 -4.80 -1.15
CA HIS A 155 8.73 -5.79 -1.29
C HIS A 155 8.16 -5.88 -2.72
N HIS A 156 8.02 -4.75 -3.40
CA HIS A 156 7.12 -4.63 -4.54
C HIS A 156 7.73 -5.04 -5.91
N GLY A 157 8.83 -5.80 -5.90
CA GLY A 157 9.60 -6.23 -7.08
C GLY A 157 9.14 -7.52 -7.77
N GLY A 158 7.84 -7.68 -8.04
CA GLY A 158 7.33 -8.84 -8.77
C GLY A 158 7.13 -10.11 -7.91
N SER A 159 6.80 -11.24 -8.56
CA SER A 159 6.24 -12.42 -7.89
C SER A 159 7.19 -13.04 -6.85
N GLY A 160 6.77 -13.02 -5.58
CA GLY A 160 7.44 -13.71 -4.47
C GLY A 160 8.56 -12.92 -3.81
N GLY A 161 8.53 -11.59 -3.88
CA GLY A 161 9.54 -10.77 -3.20
C GLY A 161 10.94 -10.96 -3.77
N LYS A 162 11.06 -11.18 -5.10
CA LYS A 162 12.34 -11.44 -5.81
C LYS A 162 13.25 -10.21 -5.92
N GLY A 163 13.23 -9.36 -4.90
CA GLY A 163 14.03 -8.17 -4.77
C GLY A 163 13.58 -7.01 -5.66
N PRO A 164 14.01 -5.79 -5.33
CA PRO A 164 13.69 -4.56 -6.08
C PRO A 164 14.27 -4.52 -7.50
N SER A 165 15.21 -5.40 -7.84
CA SER A 165 15.77 -5.51 -9.20
C SER A 165 14.72 -5.87 -10.26
N ASN A 166 13.56 -6.38 -9.84
CA ASN A 166 12.45 -6.76 -10.69
C ASN A 166 11.25 -5.77 -10.56
N TYR A 167 11.47 -4.60 -9.96
CA TYR A 167 10.44 -3.60 -9.79
C TYR A 167 10.18 -2.84 -11.12
N PRO A 168 8.95 -2.90 -11.69
CA PRO A 168 8.60 -2.12 -12.88
C PRO A 168 8.90 -0.65 -12.74
N LEU A 169 9.47 -0.05 -13.78
CA LEU A 169 9.56 1.41 -13.86
C LEU A 169 10.27 1.99 -12.62
N ARG A 170 11.18 1.24 -11.98
CA ARG A 170 11.83 1.62 -10.70
C ARG A 170 12.32 3.06 -10.69
N ASP A 171 12.83 3.54 -11.82
CA ASP A 171 13.38 4.89 -11.99
C ASP A 171 12.31 6.00 -12.05
N ILE A 172 11.06 5.65 -12.29
CA ILE A 172 9.91 6.58 -12.36
C ILE A 172 9.30 6.79 -10.97
N TRP A 173 9.25 5.73 -10.16
CA TRP A 173 8.54 5.73 -8.88
C TRP A 173 9.33 6.48 -7.81
N LYS A 174 8.64 7.39 -7.11
CA LYS A 174 9.17 8.11 -5.95
C LYS A 174 8.01 8.73 -5.15
N ILE A 175 7.23 7.88 -4.49
CA ILE A 175 5.98 8.28 -3.82
C ILE A 175 5.87 7.76 -2.40
N HIS A 176 5.31 8.58 -1.52
CA HIS A 176 4.78 8.28 -0.20
C HIS A 176 3.26 8.48 -0.21
N PRO A 177 2.44 7.43 -0.46
CA PRO A 177 1.01 7.60 -0.71
C PRO A 177 0.26 8.28 0.43
N PHE A 178 0.70 8.06 1.67
CA PHE A 178 0.11 8.69 2.84
C PHE A 178 0.38 10.20 2.91
N LEU A 179 1.60 10.64 2.56
CA LEU A 179 1.94 12.07 2.49
C LEU A 179 1.17 12.77 1.36
N CYS A 180 1.01 12.12 0.21
CA CYS A 180 0.17 12.63 -0.88
C CYS A 180 -1.29 12.78 -0.43
N ALA A 181 -1.82 11.80 0.32
CA ALA A 181 -3.17 11.88 0.86
C ALA A 181 -3.34 13.06 1.84
N LEU A 182 -2.37 13.27 2.74
CA LEU A 182 -2.37 14.39 3.68
C LEU A 182 -2.37 15.72 2.94
N ARG A 183 -1.47 15.90 1.97
CA ARG A 183 -1.36 17.14 1.19
C ARG A 183 -2.61 17.42 0.37
N LEU A 184 -3.12 16.41 -0.35
CA LEU A 184 -4.37 16.55 -1.11
C LEU A 184 -5.53 16.95 -0.21
N CYS A 185 -5.69 16.29 0.93
CA CYS A 185 -6.81 16.55 1.82
C CYS A 185 -6.70 17.90 2.54
N LEU A 186 -5.49 18.36 2.86
CA LEU A 186 -5.25 19.69 3.43
C LEU A 186 -5.59 20.79 2.40
N GLU A 187 -5.17 20.63 1.15
CA GLU A 187 -5.36 21.63 0.07
C GLU A 187 -6.78 21.66 -0.53
N LEU A 188 -7.50 20.54 -0.43
CA LEU A 188 -8.84 20.36 -0.99
C LEU A 188 -9.94 20.24 0.07
N GLU A 189 -9.58 20.41 1.36
CA GLU A 189 -10.39 20.28 2.57
C GLU A 189 -10.94 18.86 2.86
N TYR A 190 -11.16 18.05 1.82
CA TYR A 190 -11.64 16.69 1.91
C TYR A 190 -11.19 15.85 0.72
N LEU A 191 -11.26 14.53 0.89
CA LEU A 191 -11.19 13.56 -0.19
C LEU A 191 -12.32 12.53 -0.10
N SER A 192 -12.98 12.29 -1.21
CA SER A 192 -13.90 11.15 -1.39
C SER A 192 -13.13 9.87 -1.70
N LYS A 193 -13.78 8.72 -1.52
CA LYS A 193 -13.22 7.43 -1.91
C LYS A 193 -12.89 7.39 -3.40
N GLU A 194 -13.75 7.97 -4.22
CA GLU A 194 -13.58 8.06 -5.66
C GLU A 194 -12.33 8.88 -6.03
N GLU A 195 -12.07 9.99 -5.32
CA GLU A 195 -10.85 10.79 -5.52
C GLU A 195 -9.59 10.04 -5.07
N VAL A 196 -9.63 9.33 -3.94
CA VAL A 196 -8.51 8.46 -3.53
C VAL A 196 -8.24 7.38 -4.59
N ALA A 197 -9.29 6.75 -5.12
CA ALA A 197 -9.16 5.71 -6.15
C ALA A 197 -8.64 6.26 -7.49
N ALA A 198 -9.06 7.45 -7.89
CA ALA A 198 -8.71 8.04 -9.19
C ALA A 198 -7.38 8.80 -9.16
N PHE A 199 -6.95 9.34 -8.02
CA PHE A 199 -5.80 10.24 -7.96
C PHE A 199 -4.66 9.77 -7.07
N ILE A 200 -4.90 8.98 -6.02
CA ILE A 200 -3.80 8.46 -5.17
C ILE A 200 -3.32 7.11 -5.68
N VAL A 201 -4.24 6.18 -5.95
CA VAL A 201 -3.90 4.82 -6.44
C VAL A 201 -3.02 4.83 -7.70
N PRO A 202 -3.29 5.64 -8.74
CA PRO A 202 -2.46 5.67 -9.95
C PRO A 202 -1.21 6.56 -9.85
N MET A 203 -1.07 7.37 -8.79
CA MET A 203 0.05 8.29 -8.62
C MET A 203 1.36 7.53 -8.43
N ARG A 204 2.44 8.01 -9.06
CA ARG A 204 3.75 7.36 -8.98
C ARG A 204 4.81 8.18 -8.27
N ARG A 205 4.59 9.48 -8.14
CA ARG A 205 5.54 10.42 -7.56
C ARG A 205 4.87 11.43 -6.63
N ASP A 206 5.60 11.87 -5.61
CA ASP A 206 5.12 12.88 -4.66
C ASP A 206 4.78 14.23 -5.31
N ASP A 207 5.44 14.59 -6.42
CA ASP A 207 5.27 15.85 -7.16
C ASP A 207 4.13 15.82 -8.19
N GLU A 208 3.46 14.67 -8.37
CA GLU A 208 2.22 14.60 -9.17
C GLU A 208 1.02 15.17 -8.40
N VAL A 209 1.19 15.45 -7.11
CA VAL A 209 0.13 15.93 -6.23
C VAL A 209 -0.38 17.32 -6.61
N GLU A 210 0.48 18.21 -7.10
CA GLU A 210 0.10 19.53 -7.61
C GLU A 210 -0.91 19.41 -8.77
N ASN A 211 -0.59 18.59 -9.77
CA ASN A 211 -1.48 18.34 -10.90
C ASN A 211 -2.78 17.65 -10.47
N ALA A 212 -2.71 16.75 -9.48
CA ALA A 212 -3.90 16.11 -8.92
C ALA A 212 -4.83 17.13 -8.21
N ILE A 213 -4.28 18.10 -7.48
CA ILE A 213 -5.06 19.19 -6.85
C ILE A 213 -5.83 19.99 -7.90
N GLU A 214 -5.14 20.43 -8.96
CA GLU A 214 -5.74 21.20 -10.05
C GLU A 214 -6.84 20.41 -10.76
N THR A 215 -6.55 19.15 -11.10
CA THR A 215 -7.52 18.27 -11.78
C THR A 215 -8.75 18.01 -10.91
N ILE A 216 -8.58 17.76 -9.60
CA ILE A 216 -9.71 17.55 -8.70
C ILE A 216 -10.56 18.82 -8.60
N ARG A 217 -9.95 20.01 -8.53
CA ARG A 217 -10.70 21.28 -8.52
C ARG A 217 -11.54 21.44 -9.79
N ASP A 218 -10.95 21.26 -10.98
CA ASP A 218 -11.68 21.33 -12.26
C ASP A 218 -12.87 20.37 -12.28
N VAL A 219 -12.63 19.10 -11.93
CA VAL A 219 -13.71 18.12 -12.02
C VAL A 219 -14.79 18.39 -10.96
N ARG A 220 -14.44 18.84 -9.75
CA ARG A 220 -15.44 19.26 -8.76
C ARG A 220 -16.34 20.36 -9.30
N THR A 221 -15.79 21.41 -9.89
CA THR A 221 -16.55 22.51 -10.51
C THR A 221 -17.48 21.98 -11.61
N ARG A 222 -16.98 21.16 -12.53
CA ARG A 222 -17.82 20.59 -13.61
C ARG A 222 -18.91 19.68 -13.08
N LEU A 223 -18.66 18.98 -11.97
CA LEU A 223 -19.66 18.13 -11.32
C LEU A 223 -20.77 18.93 -10.62
N GLU A 224 -20.57 20.21 -10.27
CA GLU A 224 -21.59 21.07 -9.64
C GLU A 224 -22.76 21.37 -10.56
N GLU A 225 -22.54 21.41 -11.87
CA GLU A 225 -23.56 21.63 -12.89
C GLU A 225 -24.28 20.34 -13.31
N LEU A 226 -23.71 19.18 -12.98
CA LEU A 226 -24.19 17.87 -13.44
C LEU A 226 -24.97 17.13 -12.35
N ARG A 227 -26.05 16.44 -12.74
CA ARG A 227 -26.83 15.54 -11.88
C ARG A 227 -27.03 14.19 -12.57
N GLY A 228 -27.39 13.16 -11.81
CA GLY A 228 -27.79 11.86 -12.37
C GLY A 228 -26.72 11.17 -13.22
N ALA A 229 -27.12 10.69 -14.41
CA ALA A 229 -26.24 9.92 -15.31
C ALA A 229 -25.04 10.72 -15.86
N PRO A 230 -25.18 11.97 -16.33
CA PRO A 230 -24.04 12.78 -16.76
C PRO A 230 -22.95 12.93 -15.70
N ARG A 231 -23.35 13.16 -14.44
CA ARG A 231 -22.40 13.25 -13.31
C ARG A 231 -21.61 11.95 -13.13
N ARG A 232 -22.28 10.80 -13.21
CA ARG A 232 -21.63 9.47 -13.12
C ARG A 232 -20.69 9.21 -14.30
N ALA A 233 -21.09 9.62 -15.50
CA ALA A 233 -20.28 9.46 -16.71
C ALA A 233 -18.99 10.28 -16.65
N LEU A 234 -19.06 11.55 -16.23
CA LEU A 234 -17.87 12.39 -16.05
C LEU A 234 -16.90 11.77 -15.02
N TRP A 235 -17.43 11.19 -13.95
CA TRP A 235 -16.59 10.58 -12.93
C TRP A 235 -15.94 9.28 -13.37
N HIS A 236 -16.70 8.44 -14.08
CA HIS A 236 -16.16 7.22 -14.69
C HIS A 236 -15.07 7.54 -15.71
N SER A 237 -15.28 8.52 -16.61
CA SER A 237 -14.27 8.90 -17.61
C SER A 237 -13.01 9.49 -16.99
N THR A 238 -13.14 10.32 -15.95
CA THR A 238 -11.99 10.87 -15.21
C THR A 238 -11.13 9.76 -14.61
N HIS A 239 -11.75 8.81 -13.90
CA HIS A 239 -11.04 7.70 -13.28
C HIS A 239 -10.46 6.74 -14.34
N LEU A 240 -11.19 6.48 -15.43
CA LEU A 240 -10.70 5.67 -16.54
C LEU A 240 -9.46 6.29 -17.18
N GLU A 241 -9.42 7.60 -17.37
CA GLU A 241 -8.28 8.30 -17.95
C GLU A 241 -7.05 8.27 -17.04
N ALA A 242 -7.25 8.47 -15.73
CA ALA A 242 -6.17 8.31 -14.76
C ALA A 242 -5.57 6.90 -14.78
N MET A 243 -6.41 5.87 -14.88
CA MET A 243 -5.96 4.49 -15.03
C MET A 243 -5.31 4.23 -16.39
N ARG A 244 -5.85 4.77 -17.48
CA ARG A 244 -5.26 4.64 -18.81
C ARG A 244 -3.86 5.24 -18.86
N THR A 245 -3.68 6.42 -18.26
CA THR A 245 -2.37 7.07 -18.09
C THR A 245 -1.43 6.21 -17.25
N ALA A 246 -1.89 5.73 -16.09
CA ALA A 246 -1.08 4.87 -15.23
C ALA A 246 -0.74 3.51 -15.86
N TYR A 247 -1.53 2.99 -16.80
CA TYR A 247 -1.25 1.72 -17.47
C TYR A 247 -0.68 1.89 -18.89
N ARG A 248 -0.30 3.11 -19.30
CA ARG A 248 0.12 3.40 -20.68
C ARG A 248 1.27 2.51 -21.16
N GLU A 249 2.28 2.25 -20.31
CA GLU A 249 3.42 1.42 -20.70
C GLU A 249 3.07 -0.08 -20.79
N GLU A 250 2.11 -0.55 -19.98
CA GLU A 250 1.59 -1.92 -20.06
C GLU A 250 0.75 -2.11 -21.32
N ILE A 251 -0.09 -1.13 -21.64
CA ILE A 251 -0.96 -1.12 -22.82
C ILE A 251 -0.11 -1.12 -24.09
N ALA A 252 0.89 -0.24 -24.18
CA ALA A 252 1.79 -0.16 -25.33
C ALA A 252 2.55 -1.47 -25.58
N ARG A 253 2.86 -2.22 -24.51
CA ARG A 253 3.53 -3.53 -24.58
C ARG A 253 2.58 -4.72 -24.78
N GLY A 254 1.28 -4.47 -24.99
CA GLY A 254 0.30 -5.55 -25.17
C GLY A 254 0.00 -6.37 -23.91
N ARG A 255 0.39 -5.90 -22.72
CA ARG A 255 0.31 -6.64 -21.44
C ARG A 255 -1.09 -6.57 -20.80
N TYR A 256 -2.13 -6.60 -21.62
CA TYR A 256 -3.54 -6.61 -21.20
C TYR A 256 -4.23 -7.97 -21.33
N LYS A 257 -3.64 -8.89 -22.09
CA LYS A 257 -4.19 -10.24 -22.32
C LYS A 257 -3.90 -11.14 -21.10
N LYS A 258 -4.95 -11.71 -20.51
CA LYS A 258 -4.78 -12.70 -19.42
C LYS A 258 -4.76 -14.12 -19.99
N ARG A 259 -3.89 -14.98 -19.44
CA ARG A 259 -3.75 -16.39 -19.85
C ARG A 259 -4.87 -17.30 -19.29
N GLN A 260 -5.48 -16.91 -18.17
CA GLN A 260 -6.48 -17.72 -17.42
C GLN A 260 -7.93 -17.21 -17.54
N SER A 261 -8.15 -15.97 -17.97
CA SER A 261 -9.49 -15.43 -18.22
C SER A 261 -9.47 -14.66 -19.54
N GLY A 262 -10.57 -14.69 -20.30
CA GLY A 262 -10.68 -14.05 -21.61
C GLY A 262 -10.67 -12.52 -21.63
N THR A 263 -10.01 -11.86 -20.67
CA THR A 263 -9.76 -10.41 -20.75
C THR A 263 -8.83 -10.19 -21.94
N ASN A 264 -9.40 -9.70 -23.04
CA ASN A 264 -8.74 -9.63 -24.34
C ASN A 264 -8.60 -8.20 -24.85
N THR A 265 -9.24 -7.23 -24.21
CA THR A 265 -9.16 -5.81 -24.60
C THR A 265 -8.53 -4.94 -23.50
N VAL A 266 -8.10 -3.75 -23.91
CA VAL A 266 -7.57 -2.74 -22.98
C VAL A 266 -8.68 -2.27 -22.04
N GLU A 267 -9.90 -2.11 -22.55
CA GLU A 267 -11.07 -1.62 -21.84
C GLU A 267 -11.47 -2.58 -20.70
N GLU A 268 -11.52 -3.88 -20.95
CA GLU A 268 -11.82 -4.88 -19.91
C GLU A 268 -10.74 -4.93 -18.82
N MET A 269 -9.46 -4.73 -19.20
CA MET A 269 -8.39 -4.63 -18.22
C MET A 269 -8.57 -3.39 -17.36
N LEU A 270 -8.77 -2.21 -17.98
CA LEU A 270 -8.94 -0.96 -17.27
C LEU A 270 -10.17 -0.99 -16.36
N GLU A 271 -11.29 -1.56 -16.79
CA GLU A 271 -12.49 -1.69 -15.95
C GLU A 271 -12.24 -2.59 -14.73
N THR A 272 -11.44 -3.65 -14.90
CA THR A 272 -10.96 -4.44 -13.75
C THR A 272 -10.09 -3.60 -12.81
N LYS A 273 -9.21 -2.75 -13.35
CA LYS A 273 -8.33 -1.88 -12.54
C LYS A 273 -9.11 -0.79 -11.80
N LEU A 274 -10.11 -0.20 -12.44
CA LEU A 274 -11.09 0.73 -11.87
C LEU A 274 -11.82 0.12 -10.66
N ARG A 275 -12.28 -1.13 -10.76
CA ARG A 275 -12.91 -1.82 -9.62
C ARG A 275 -11.90 -2.06 -8.50
N ASN A 276 -10.71 -2.55 -8.83
CA ASN A 276 -9.68 -2.84 -7.83
C ASN A 276 -9.19 -1.57 -7.12
N SER A 277 -9.05 -0.44 -7.81
CA SER A 277 -8.63 0.84 -7.19
C SER A 277 -9.65 1.34 -6.18
N ASN A 278 -10.95 1.12 -6.42
CA ASN A 278 -11.99 1.42 -5.43
C ASN A 278 -11.85 0.57 -4.15
N ASP A 279 -11.50 -0.71 -4.27
CA ASP A 279 -11.25 -1.58 -3.12
C ASP A 279 -9.98 -1.18 -2.36
N TYR A 280 -8.92 -0.79 -3.09
CA TYR A 280 -7.69 -0.26 -2.50
C TYR A 280 -7.95 1.06 -1.79
N ALA A 281 -8.73 1.97 -2.37
CA ALA A 281 -9.11 3.24 -1.77
C ALA A 281 -9.91 3.06 -0.46
N ASP A 282 -10.89 2.15 -0.43
CA ASP A 282 -11.62 1.83 0.81
C ASP A 282 -10.66 1.36 1.92
N THR A 283 -9.70 0.52 1.55
CA THR A 283 -8.69 0.01 2.48
C THR A 283 -7.77 1.13 2.95
N MET A 284 -7.20 1.93 2.05
CA MET A 284 -6.36 3.09 2.38
C MET A 284 -7.07 4.03 3.34
N ILE A 285 -8.32 4.40 3.07
CA ILE A 285 -9.11 5.28 3.93
C ILE A 285 -9.24 4.73 5.36
N ARG A 286 -9.46 3.42 5.51
CA ARG A 286 -9.55 2.80 6.84
C ARG A 286 -8.24 2.90 7.62
N TYR A 287 -7.12 2.67 6.94
CA TYR A 287 -5.79 2.78 7.55
C TYR A 287 -5.42 4.23 7.86
N PHE A 288 -5.74 5.16 6.96
CA PHE A 288 -5.50 6.59 7.15
C PHE A 288 -6.27 7.13 8.35
N LYS A 289 -7.56 6.77 8.47
CA LYS A 289 -8.37 7.15 9.63
C LYS A 289 -7.85 6.59 10.95
N PHE A 290 -7.27 5.40 10.93
CA PHE A 290 -6.77 4.76 12.15
C PHE A 290 -5.56 5.50 12.75
N THR A 291 -4.87 6.32 11.97
CA THR A 291 -3.80 7.20 12.49
C THR A 291 -4.30 8.32 13.40
N GLY A 292 -5.60 8.61 13.39
CA GLY A 292 -6.17 9.78 14.08
C GLY A 292 -6.03 11.09 13.31
N LEU A 293 -5.20 11.18 12.26
CA LEU A 293 -5.04 12.40 11.46
C LEU A 293 -6.25 12.69 10.55
N PHE A 294 -7.00 11.65 10.19
CA PHE A 294 -8.19 11.76 9.34
C PHE A 294 -9.43 11.31 10.10
N LYS A 295 -10.55 12.01 9.86
CA LYS A 295 -11.89 11.57 10.28
C LYS A 295 -12.85 11.50 9.10
N THR A 296 -13.99 10.85 9.30
CA THR A 296 -15.07 10.86 8.30
C THR A 296 -15.91 12.10 8.48
N SER A 297 -16.23 12.79 7.38
CA SER A 297 -17.19 13.89 7.40
C SER A 297 -18.57 13.39 7.85
N SER A 298 -19.25 14.15 8.70
CA SER A 298 -20.56 13.80 9.30
C SER A 298 -21.67 13.54 8.26
N ARG A 299 -21.58 14.17 7.07
CA ARG A 299 -22.63 14.07 6.02
C ARG A 299 -22.23 13.26 4.79
N THR A 300 -20.98 12.83 4.67
CA THR A 300 -20.47 12.24 3.42
C THR A 300 -19.44 11.13 3.67
N ARG A 301 -19.32 10.16 2.73
CA ARG A 301 -18.26 9.13 2.74
C ARG A 301 -16.90 9.70 2.32
N ARG A 302 -16.53 10.84 2.89
CA ARG A 302 -15.30 11.59 2.63
C ARG A 302 -14.43 11.57 3.87
N ILE A 303 -13.12 11.55 3.66
CA ILE A 303 -12.14 11.85 4.71
C ILE A 303 -11.85 13.34 4.72
N VAL A 304 -11.64 13.88 5.92
CA VAL A 304 -11.15 15.22 6.19
C VAL A 304 -10.00 15.11 7.18
N ILE A 305 -9.09 16.08 7.19
CA ILE A 305 -8.13 16.21 8.28
C ILE A 305 -8.90 16.48 9.58
N ASP A 306 -8.57 15.79 10.66
CA ASP A 306 -9.13 16.12 11.96
C ASP A 306 -8.66 17.52 12.36
N PRO A 307 -9.56 18.51 12.59
CA PRO A 307 -9.17 19.84 13.02
C PRO A 307 -8.28 19.84 14.26
N LEU A 308 -8.45 18.89 15.19
CA LEU A 308 -7.59 18.78 16.37
C LEU A 308 -6.16 18.32 16.05
N GLN A 309 -5.96 17.67 14.90
CA GLN A 309 -4.68 17.11 14.46
C GLN A 309 -4.09 17.85 13.25
N GLU A 310 -4.76 18.90 12.76
CA GLU A 310 -4.32 19.67 11.57
C GLU A 310 -2.90 20.24 11.71
N TRP A 311 -2.52 20.67 12.91
CA TRP A 311 -1.18 21.17 13.17
C TRP A 311 -0.10 20.09 12.98
N LYS A 312 -0.35 18.85 13.41
CA LYS A 312 0.55 17.70 13.16
C LYS A 312 0.69 17.44 11.67
N VAL A 313 -0.40 17.58 10.90
CA VAL A 313 -0.37 17.42 9.44
C VAL A 313 0.49 18.49 8.78
N LYS A 314 0.37 19.75 9.20
CA LYS A 314 1.23 20.85 8.70
C LYS A 314 2.69 20.58 9.02
N GLU A 315 2.99 20.21 10.25
CA GLU A 315 4.35 19.91 10.69
C GLU A 315 4.96 18.70 9.94
N ILE A 316 4.16 17.64 9.71
CA ILE A 316 4.57 16.50 8.86
C ILE A 316 4.96 16.97 7.44
N LEU A 317 4.16 17.86 6.86
CA LEU A 317 4.35 18.31 5.47
C LEU A 317 5.47 19.34 5.32
N GLU A 318 5.77 20.09 6.38
CA GLU A 318 6.87 21.05 6.46
C GLU A 318 8.22 20.35 6.66
N ASP A 319 8.33 19.39 7.58
CA ASP A 319 9.57 18.66 7.84
C ASP A 319 9.77 17.46 6.89
N ARG A 320 10.08 17.78 5.63
CA ARG A 320 10.42 16.78 4.61
C ARG A 320 11.69 15.98 4.94
N ALA A 321 12.53 16.43 5.89
CA ALA A 321 13.75 15.73 6.24
C ALA A 321 13.47 14.46 7.07
N LEU A 322 12.38 14.45 7.85
CA LEU A 322 11.96 13.29 8.65
C LEU A 322 11.34 12.16 7.82
N PHE A 323 10.77 12.49 6.66
CA PHE A 323 10.05 11.53 5.80
C PHE A 323 10.76 11.35 4.45
N ARG A 324 12.09 11.34 4.47
CA ARG A 324 12.91 11.16 3.26
C ARG A 324 12.69 9.78 2.65
N PHE A 325 12.60 9.78 1.33
CA PHE A 325 12.55 8.57 0.52
C PHE A 325 13.78 7.67 0.79
N ASN A 326 13.54 6.43 1.18
CA ASN A 326 14.61 5.45 1.37
C ASN A 326 14.99 4.79 0.04
N GLY A 327 16.16 5.16 -0.51
CA GLY A 327 16.69 4.57 -1.73
C GLY A 327 17.30 3.18 -1.56
N ASN A 328 17.60 2.75 -0.33
CA ASN A 328 18.31 1.50 -0.02
C ASN A 328 17.33 0.30 -0.03
N ILE A 329 16.70 0.07 -1.18
CA ILE A 329 15.70 -0.99 -1.33
C ILE A 329 16.31 -2.34 -1.73
N ASP A 330 17.58 -2.36 -2.13
CA ASP A 330 18.31 -3.55 -2.62
C ASP A 330 18.71 -4.54 -1.52
N SER A 331 18.83 -4.08 -0.27
CA SER A 331 19.02 -4.93 0.90
C SER A 331 17.69 -5.07 1.64
N ARG A 332 17.11 -6.28 1.63
CA ARG A 332 15.83 -6.53 2.31
C ARG A 332 15.97 -6.35 3.81
N GLU A 333 17.06 -6.87 4.38
CA GLU A 333 17.38 -6.77 5.80
C GLU A 333 17.54 -5.31 6.25
N ASP A 334 18.36 -4.51 5.55
CA ASP A 334 18.54 -3.11 5.95
C ASP A 334 17.25 -2.29 5.76
N TYR A 335 16.50 -2.57 4.69
CA TYR A 335 15.23 -1.91 4.45
C TYR A 335 14.23 -2.21 5.57
N TYR A 336 14.03 -3.47 5.96
CA TYR A 336 13.09 -3.82 7.03
C TYR A 336 13.61 -3.52 8.43
N ARG A 337 14.93 -3.39 8.64
CA ARG A 337 15.48 -2.84 9.88
C ARG A 337 15.05 -1.39 10.08
N TRP A 338 15.01 -0.58 9.02
CA TRP A 338 14.46 0.78 9.08
C TRP A 338 12.93 0.79 9.07
N PHE A 339 12.32 0.09 8.11
CA PHE A 339 10.88 0.15 7.88
C PHE A 339 10.09 -0.50 9.01
N GLY A 340 10.63 -1.56 9.61
CA GLY A 340 10.04 -2.25 10.74
C GLY A 340 10.39 -1.68 12.11
N ASN A 341 11.21 -0.61 12.19
CA ASN A 341 11.52 0.02 13.47
C ASN A 341 10.36 0.92 13.94
N PRO A 342 9.74 0.63 15.09
CA PRO A 342 8.56 1.35 15.55
C PRO A 342 8.89 2.74 16.10
N SER A 343 10.15 3.06 16.38
CA SER A 343 10.59 4.37 16.88
C SER A 343 11.01 5.33 15.76
N ILE A 344 10.94 4.89 14.50
CA ILE A 344 11.32 5.69 13.33
C ILE A 344 10.10 5.89 12.40
N PRO A 345 9.84 7.12 11.91
CA PRO A 345 10.52 8.36 12.30
C PRO A 345 10.16 8.75 13.75
N ARG A 346 11.08 9.47 14.40
CA ARG A 346 10.71 10.24 15.59
C ARG A 346 9.82 11.38 15.13
N LEU A 347 8.61 11.44 15.64
CA LEU A 347 7.66 12.45 15.22
C LEU A 347 8.03 13.79 15.87
N PRO A 348 7.79 14.93 15.18
CA PRO A 348 8.20 16.24 15.67
C PRO A 348 7.70 16.57 17.09
N TRP A 349 6.49 16.12 17.42
CA TRP A 349 5.84 16.35 18.71
C TRP A 349 6.15 15.31 19.78
N GLU A 350 7.10 14.39 19.56
CA GLU A 350 7.55 13.41 20.56
C GLU A 350 8.64 13.98 21.47
N ASP A 351 8.31 15.12 22.07
CA ASP A 351 9.02 15.78 23.14
C ASP A 351 8.03 16.50 24.08
N GLU A 352 8.53 17.00 25.20
CA GLU A 352 7.71 17.65 26.23
C GLU A 352 6.95 18.87 25.68
N ILE A 353 7.56 19.62 24.75
CA ILE A 353 6.96 20.83 24.15
C ILE A 353 5.82 20.44 23.20
N GLY A 354 6.01 19.39 22.39
CA GLY A 354 5.00 18.85 21.50
C GLY A 354 3.77 18.34 22.24
N TYR A 355 3.97 17.62 23.35
CA TYR A 355 2.85 17.18 24.19
C TYR A 355 2.09 18.36 24.83
N LEU A 356 2.80 19.36 25.35
CA LEU A 356 2.16 20.56 25.90
C LEU A 356 1.41 21.34 24.82
N SER A 357 1.97 21.45 23.62
CA SER A 357 1.33 22.08 22.47
C SER A 357 0.05 21.34 22.09
N GLU A 358 0.07 20.00 22.05
CA GLU A 358 -1.12 19.19 21.80
C GLU A 358 -2.23 19.47 22.83
N ILE A 359 -1.88 19.49 24.12
CA ILE A 359 -2.83 19.78 25.20
C ILE A 359 -3.41 21.19 25.04
N LEU A 360 -2.57 22.20 24.82
CA LEU A 360 -2.98 23.60 24.69
C LEU A 360 -3.88 23.82 23.46
N PHE A 361 -3.51 23.26 22.29
CA PHE A 361 -4.32 23.35 21.08
C PHE A 361 -5.69 22.69 21.26
N ASN A 362 -5.72 21.51 21.87
CA ASN A 362 -6.96 20.78 22.13
C ASN A 362 -7.86 21.54 23.11
N LEU A 363 -7.31 22.08 24.21
CA LEU A 363 -8.07 22.88 25.17
C LEU A 363 -8.64 24.16 24.54
N HIS A 364 -7.85 24.89 23.76
CA HIS A 364 -8.30 26.12 23.11
C HIS A 364 -9.43 25.84 22.10
N ARG A 365 -9.27 24.83 21.24
CA ARG A 365 -10.32 24.46 20.27
C ARG A 365 -11.56 23.87 20.93
N SER A 366 -11.42 23.07 21.98
CA SER A 366 -12.58 22.62 22.76
C SER A 366 -13.32 23.80 23.38
N GLY A 367 -12.61 24.83 23.88
CA GLY A 367 -13.21 26.08 24.34
C GLY A 367 -13.95 26.83 23.23
N SER A 368 -13.33 27.01 22.07
CA SER A 368 -13.97 27.68 20.92
C SER A 368 -15.19 26.93 20.37
N ILE A 369 -15.19 25.59 20.42
CA ILE A 369 -16.35 24.77 20.04
C ILE A 369 -17.51 24.93 21.04
N LEU A 370 -17.21 25.11 22.33
CA LEU A 370 -18.22 25.35 23.37
C LEU A 370 -18.78 26.79 23.31
N GLU A 371 -17.97 27.77 22.94
CA GLU A 371 -18.40 29.17 22.74
C GLU A 371 -19.14 29.40 21.42
N GLY A 372 -18.88 28.57 20.40
CA GLY A 372 -19.43 28.70 19.04
C GLY A 372 -20.85 28.17 18.83
N GLY A 373 -21.49 27.56 19.83
CA GLY A 373 -22.90 27.20 19.78
C GLY A 373 -23.28 26.04 18.85
N ILE A 374 -24.11 25.15 19.38
CA ILE A 374 -24.85 24.15 18.63
C ILE A 374 -25.88 24.88 17.75
N GLU A 375 -25.61 25.05 16.46
CA GLU A 375 -26.69 25.15 15.49
C GLU A 375 -27.16 23.72 15.15
N VAL A 376 -28.34 23.37 15.66
CA VAL A 376 -29.05 22.09 15.46
C VAL A 376 -29.51 21.96 14.00
#